data_AF-A0A955QHK4-F1
#
_entry.id   AF-A0A955QHK4-F1
#
_cell.length_a   1.000
_cell.length_b   1.000
_cell.length_c   1.000
_cell.angle_alpha   90.00
_cell.angle_beta   90.00
_cell.angle_gamma   90.00
#
_symmetry.space_group_name_H-M   'P 1'
#
loop_
_entity.id
_entity.type
_entity.pdbx_description
1 polymer ?
#
loop_
_entity_poly.entity_id
_entity_poly.type
_entity_poly.pdbx_seq_one_letter_code
_entity_poly.pdbx_strand_id
1 'polypeptide(L)'
;MDSINVGWRNASFRGYADYMQTPKFLEALETLMVEGWQHHVAGMCAEAVPWRCHWTLISDALVIHGWTVRHIISAGSVNTHTLTPFVKPEDGCLTYPSDCASVSTLPLF
;
A
#
# COMPACT_ATOMS: atom_id res chain seq x y z
N MET A 1 5.85 1.30 -20.56
CA MET A 1 4.73 0.61 -19.91
C MET A 1 3.88 1.67 -19.26
N ASP A 2 2.62 1.72 -19.64
CA ASP A 2 1.66 2.61 -19.00
C ASP A 2 1.26 1.96 -17.67
N SER A 3 1.67 2.56 -16.55
CA SER A 3 1.30 2.12 -15.21
C SER A 3 0.00 2.81 -14.81
N ILE A 4 -0.91 2.09 -14.16
CA ILE A 4 -2.12 2.67 -13.54
C ILE A 4 -1.78 3.36 -12.21
N ASN A 5 -0.61 3.09 -11.65
CA ASN A 5 -0.16 3.56 -10.34
C ASN A 5 0.56 4.91 -10.45
N VAL A 6 0.02 5.80 -11.28
CA VAL A 6 0.71 7.05 -11.65
C VAL A 6 0.83 8.07 -10.51
N GLY A 7 0.07 7.91 -9.42
CA GLY A 7 0.16 8.72 -8.21
C GLY A 7 1.54 8.64 -7.53
N TRP A 8 2.23 7.50 -7.65
CA TRP A 8 3.59 7.33 -7.12
C TRP A 8 4.65 7.99 -7.99
N ARG A 9 5.01 9.26 -7.76
CA ARG A 9 6.03 9.96 -8.57
C ARG A 9 7.37 9.22 -8.68
N ASN A 10 7.78 8.49 -7.64
CA ASN A 10 8.99 7.69 -7.63
C ASN A 10 8.81 6.39 -8.43
N ALA A 11 9.70 6.12 -9.39
CA ALA A 11 9.61 4.97 -10.27
C ALA A 11 9.67 3.61 -9.55
N SER A 12 10.44 3.49 -8.46
CA SER A 12 10.54 2.26 -7.67
C SER A 12 9.24 1.97 -6.92
N PHE A 13 8.61 2.98 -6.33
CA PHE A 13 7.28 2.83 -5.69
C PHE A 13 6.21 2.46 -6.71
N ARG A 14 6.22 3.13 -7.87
CA ARG A 14 5.31 2.82 -8.98
C ARG A 14 5.45 1.37 -9.45
N GLY A 15 6.69 0.94 -9.72
CA GLY A 15 6.97 -0.43 -10.15
C GLY A 15 6.60 -1.48 -9.09
N TYR A 16 6.76 -1.16 -7.80
CA TYR A 16 6.28 -2.03 -6.73
C TYR A 16 4.74 -2.11 -6.71
N ALA A 17 4.04 -0.99 -6.85
CA ALA A 17 2.58 -0.97 -6.96
C ALA A 17 2.06 -1.75 -8.18
N ASP A 18 2.79 -1.72 -9.30
CA ASP A 18 2.49 -2.55 -10.47
C ASP A 18 2.70 -4.05 -10.16
N TYR A 19 3.78 -4.39 -9.44
CA TYR A 19 4.01 -5.76 -8.97
C TYR A 19 2.91 -6.26 -8.01
N MET A 20 2.31 -5.37 -7.22
CA MET A 20 1.19 -5.73 -6.34
C MET A 20 -0.05 -6.24 -7.09
N GLN A 21 -0.17 -5.98 -8.39
CA GLN A 21 -1.26 -6.51 -9.22
C GLN A 21 -1.03 -7.97 -9.63
N THR A 22 0.13 -8.55 -9.35
CA THR A 22 0.48 -9.89 -9.81
C THR A 22 -0.07 -10.96 -8.86
N PRO A 23 -0.45 -12.15 -9.38
CA PRO A 23 -0.85 -13.28 -8.54
C PRO A 23 0.20 -13.63 -7.47
N LYS A 24 1.48 -13.55 -7.84
CA LYS A 24 2.60 -13.82 -6.93
C LYS A 24 2.62 -12.90 -5.71
N PHE A 25 2.27 -11.62 -5.88
CA PHE A 25 2.17 -10.72 -4.74
C PHE A 25 0.97 -11.08 -3.85
N LEU A 26 -0.18 -11.37 -4.46
CA LEU A 26 -1.40 -11.72 -3.73
C LEU A 26 -1.22 -13.01 -2.91
N GLU A 27 -0.59 -14.04 -3.48
CA GLU A 27 -0.24 -15.29 -2.78
C GLU A 27 0.71 -15.03 -1.59
N ALA A 28 1.70 -14.16 -1.78
CA ALA A 28 2.64 -13.80 -0.71
C ALA A 28 1.95 -12.98 0.40
N LEU A 29 1.03 -12.09 0.04
CA LEU A 29 0.23 -11.32 1.00
C LEU A 29 -0.69 -12.24 1.81
N GLU A 30 -1.36 -13.19 1.15
CA GLU A 30 -2.18 -14.21 1.82
C GLU A 30 -1.34 -15.03 2.80
N THR A 31 -0.17 -15.50 2.38
CA THR A 31 0.77 -16.22 3.26
C THR A 31 1.11 -15.39 4.50
N LEU A 32 1.44 -14.10 4.32
CA LEU A 32 1.75 -13.20 5.43
C LEU A 32 0.55 -13.03 6.39
N MET A 33 -0.67 -12.94 5.86
CA MET A 33 -1.89 -12.84 6.67
C MET A 33 -2.16 -14.14 7.45
N VAL A 34 -1.95 -15.31 6.84
CA VAL A 34 -2.08 -16.62 7.51
C VAL A 34 -1.11 -16.73 8.68
N GLU A 35 0.16 -16.36 8.47
CA GLU A 35 1.18 -16.33 9.52
C GLU A 35 0.80 -15.35 10.64
N GLY A 36 0.27 -14.18 10.28
CA GLY A 36 -0.21 -13.17 11.24
C GLY A 36 -1.35 -13.64 12.14
N TRP A 37 -2.15 -14.62 11.70
CA TRP A 37 -3.21 -15.21 12.52
C TRP A 37 -2.67 -16.23 13.52
N GLN A 38 -1.54 -16.87 13.21
CA GLN A 38 -0.94 -17.93 14.02
C GLN A 38 0.12 -17.38 14.98
N HIS A 39 0.75 -16.26 14.64
CA HIS A 39 1.93 -15.74 15.30
C HIS A 39 1.90 -14.22 15.46
N HIS A 40 2.70 -13.71 16.40
CA HIS A 40 3.05 -12.29 16.44
C HIS A 40 4.15 -12.00 15.40
N VAL A 41 3.75 -11.51 14.24
CA VAL A 41 4.66 -11.24 13.12
C VAL A 41 5.19 -9.80 13.19
N ALA A 42 6.51 -9.65 13.05
CA ALA A 42 7.17 -8.36 12.85
C ALA A 42 7.95 -8.39 11.53
N GLY A 43 7.54 -7.55 10.56
CA GLY A 43 8.28 -7.32 9.33
C GLY A 43 9.38 -6.27 9.55
N MET A 44 10.60 -6.55 9.10
CA MET A 44 11.72 -5.62 9.17
C MET A 44 12.13 -5.12 7.79
N CYS A 45 12.64 -3.89 7.74
CA CYS A 45 13.18 -3.25 6.55
C CYS A 45 14.55 -2.66 6.89
N ALA A 46 15.44 -2.53 5.91
CA ALA A 46 16.74 -1.90 6.11
C ALA A 46 16.62 -0.37 6.29
N GLU A 47 15.55 0.21 5.75
CA GLU A 47 15.20 1.61 5.86
C GLU A 47 14.66 1.94 7.26
N ALA A 48 15.09 3.06 7.81
CA ALA A 48 14.68 3.50 9.15
C ALA A 48 13.20 3.90 9.26
N VAL A 49 12.53 4.20 8.14
CA VAL A 49 11.16 4.75 8.13
C VAL A 49 10.32 4.16 6.99
N PRO A 50 9.04 3.85 7.23
CA PRO A 50 8.21 3.08 6.29
C PRO A 50 7.92 3.82 4.99
N TRP A 51 7.72 5.14 5.02
CA TRP A 51 7.44 5.96 3.82
C TRP A 51 8.60 6.06 2.84
N ARG A 52 9.75 5.46 3.16
CA ARG A 52 10.91 5.37 2.26
C ARG A 52 11.11 3.98 1.66
N CYS A 53 10.31 2.99 2.04
CA CYS A 53 10.42 1.63 1.53
C CYS A 53 9.06 1.09 1.07
N HIS A 54 9.08 -0.12 0.50
CA HIS A 54 7.87 -0.79 0.01
C HIS A 54 6.89 -1.16 1.13
N TRP A 55 7.32 -1.15 2.41
CA TRP A 55 6.45 -1.55 3.51
C TRP A 55 5.26 -0.63 3.68
N THR A 56 5.33 0.64 3.25
CA THR A 56 4.13 1.48 3.16
C THR A 56 3.05 0.83 2.30
N LEU A 57 3.38 0.32 1.11
CA LEU A 57 2.40 -0.28 0.21
C LEU A 57 1.91 -1.65 0.68
N ILE A 58 2.78 -2.45 1.30
CA ILE A 58 2.37 -3.71 1.95
C ILE A 58 1.42 -3.41 3.11
N SER A 59 1.69 -2.36 3.87
CA SER A 59 0.84 -1.93 4.99
C SER A 59 -0.52 -1.44 4.52
N ASP A 60 -0.59 -0.72 3.39
CA ASP A 60 -1.85 -0.34 2.76
C ASP A 60 -2.69 -1.59 2.45
N ALA A 61 -2.05 -2.61 1.86
CA ALA A 61 -2.72 -3.87 1.52
C ALA A 61 -3.27 -4.57 2.77
N LEU A 62 -2.44 -4.74 3.79
CA LEU A 62 -2.85 -5.36 5.06
C LEU A 62 -4.03 -4.61 5.71
N VAL A 63 -3.99 -3.28 5.73
CA VAL A 63 -5.07 -2.47 6.32
C VAL A 63 -6.39 -2.63 5.55
N ILE A 64 -6.35 -2.67 4.22
CA ILE A 64 -7.56 -2.93 3.40
C ILE A 64 -8.12 -4.34 3.65
N HIS A 65 -7.27 -5.30 3.97
CA HIS A 65 -7.69 -6.64 4.40
C HIS A 65 -8.05 -6.73 5.90
N GLY A 66 -8.22 -5.59 6.59
CA GLY A 66 -8.75 -5.52 7.96
C GLY A 66 -7.70 -5.63 9.07
N TRP A 67 -6.41 -5.62 8.74
CA TRP A 67 -5.35 -5.67 9.75
C TRP A 67 -5.02 -4.30 10.33
N THR A 68 -4.65 -4.28 11.61
CA THR A 68 -4.00 -3.11 12.21
C THR A 68 -2.49 -3.25 12.07
N VAL A 69 -1.87 -2.39 11.27
CA VAL A 69 -0.41 -2.35 11.12
C VAL A 69 0.18 -1.26 12.02
N ARG A 70 1.22 -1.60 12.78
CA ARG A 70 1.96 -0.68 13.67
C ARG A 70 3.43 -0.62 13.27
N HIS A 71 3.90 0.57 12.95
CA HIS A 71 5.28 0.86 12.59
C HIS A 71 6.11 1.08 13.85
N ILE A 72 6.99 0.13 14.17
CA ILE A 72 7.95 0.25 15.27
C ILE A 72 9.16 1.02 14.74
N ILE A 73 9.25 2.31 15.05
CA ILE A 73 10.32 3.19 14.55
C ILE A 73 11.52 3.19 15.49
N SER A 74 11.26 3.10 16.80
CA SER A 74 12.29 2.99 17.83
C SER A 74 11.71 2.35 19.09
N ALA A 75 12.54 2.14 20.12
CA ALA A 75 12.11 1.56 21.39
C ALA A 75 10.94 2.31 22.07
N GLY A 76 10.77 3.61 21.80
CA GLY A 76 9.72 4.43 22.38
C GLY A 76 8.74 5.02 21.37
N SER A 77 8.84 4.66 20.09
CA SER A 77 8.03 5.27 19.02
C SER A 77 7.38 4.19 18.16
N VAL A 78 6.05 4.13 18.25
CA VAL A 78 5.20 3.23 17.48
C VAL A 78 4.05 4.03 16.90
N ASN A 79 3.88 3.97 15.57
CA ASN A 79 2.81 4.69 14.87
C ASN A 79 1.89 3.71 14.15
N THR A 80 0.58 3.88 14.29
CA THR A 80 -0.39 3.12 13.49
C THR A 80 -0.32 3.56 12.03
N HIS A 81 -0.34 2.61 11.11
CA HIS A 81 -0.39 2.91 9.70
C HIS A 81 -1.71 3.59 9.33
N THR A 82 -1.64 4.59 8.46
CA THR A 82 -2.81 5.21 7.83
C THR A 82 -2.65 5.03 6.33
N LEU A 83 -3.76 4.80 5.65
CA LEU A 83 -3.76 4.53 4.23
C LEU A 83 -3.10 5.67 3.45
N THR A 84 -2.33 5.32 2.43
CA THR A 84 -1.82 6.27 1.44
C THR A 84 -3.00 7.07 0.88
N PRO A 85 -3.00 8.43 0.91
CA PRO A 85 -4.21 9.22 0.65
C PRO A 85 -4.90 9.00 -0.70
N PHE A 86 -4.14 8.60 -1.72
CA PHE A 86 -4.61 8.37 -3.08
C PHE A 86 -4.71 6.88 -3.44
N VAL A 87 -4.65 5.99 -2.44
CA VAL A 87 -4.90 4.56 -2.67
C VAL A 87 -6.37 4.35 -3.01
N LYS A 88 -6.63 3.49 -4.00
CA LYS A 88 -7.97 3.04 -4.35
C LYS A 88 -8.02 1.52 -4.28
N PRO A 89 -8.82 0.95 -3.36
CA PRO A 89 -9.11 -0.48 -3.39
C PRO A 89 -10.05 -0.80 -4.55
N GLU A 90 -9.71 -1.83 -5.32
CA GLU A 90 -10.52 -2.34 -6.43
C GLU A 90 -10.44 -3.88 -6.43
N ASP A 91 -11.55 -4.55 -6.18
CA ASP A 91 -11.68 -6.02 -6.18
C ASP A 91 -10.59 -6.78 -5.40
N GLY A 92 -10.20 -6.26 -4.22
CA GLY A 92 -9.17 -6.87 -3.38
C GLY A 92 -7.73 -6.59 -3.82
N CYS A 93 -7.54 -5.82 -4.89
CA CYS A 93 -6.26 -5.24 -5.29
C CYS A 93 -6.19 -3.75 -4.92
N LEU A 94 -4.99 -3.18 -4.91
CA LEU A 94 -4.77 -1.75 -4.65
C LEU A 94 -4.22 -1.05 -5.87
N THR A 95 -4.86 0.02 -6.29
CA THR A 95 -4.32 0.94 -7.30
C THR A 95 -3.99 2.29 -6.68
N TYR A 96 -3.06 3.02 -7.29
CA TYR A 96 -2.58 4.32 -6.83
C TYR A 96 -2.64 5.34 -7.96
N PRO A 97 -3.84 5.71 -8.45
CA PRO A 97 -3.98 6.67 -9.52
C PRO A 97 -3.50 8.06 -9.08
N SER A 98 -3.10 8.89 -10.04
CA SER A 98 -2.96 10.32 -9.78
C SER A 98 -4.35 10.95 -9.69
N ASP A 99 -4.48 12.01 -8.88
CA ASP A 99 -5.67 12.87 -8.89
C ASP A 99 -5.76 13.60 -10.23
N CYS A 100 -6.35 12.94 -11.23
CA CYS A 100 -6.76 13.54 -12.48
C CYS A 100 -8.22 13.17 -12.74
N ALA A 101 -9.11 13.55 -11.82
CA ALA A 101 -10.55 13.48 -12.05
C ALA A 101 -11.29 14.54 -11.21
N SER A 102 -11.18 15.79 -11.62
CA SER A 102 -12.26 16.76 -11.45
C SER A 102 -12.39 17.61 -12.71
N VAL A 103 -12.62 16.96 -13.86
CA VAL A 103 -13.36 17.65 -14.93
C VAL A 103 -14.81 17.70 -14.47
N SER A 104 -15.12 18.74 -13.70
CA SER A 104 -16.50 19.15 -13.46
C SER A 104 -17.06 19.60 -14.82
N THR A 105 -17.74 18.69 -15.51
CA THR A 105 -18.69 19.12 -16.54
C THR A 105 -19.88 19.71 -15.79
N LEU A 106 -19.78 21.00 -15.47
CA LEU A 106 -20.96 21.81 -15.18
C LEU A 106 -21.89 21.73 -16.40
N PRO A 107 -23.19 21.42 -16.24
CA PRO A 107 -24.12 21.59 -17.34
C PRO A 107 -24.15 23.07 -17.73
N LEU A 108 -23.88 23.35 -19.00
CA LEU A 108 -24.16 24.63 -19.63
C LEU A 108 -25.69 24.74 -19.80
N PHE A 109 -26.30 25.57 -18.95
CA PHE A 109 -27.70 26.04 -18.98
C PHE A 109 -28.80 25.00 -18.70
#